data_AF-A0AAV9JBA8-F1
#
_entry.id   AF-A0AAV9JBA8-F1
#
_cell.length_a   1.000
_cell.length_b   1.000
_cell.length_c   1.000
_cell.angle_alpha   90.00
_cell.angle_beta   90.00
_cell.angle_gamma   90.00
#
_symmetry.space_group_name_H-M   'P 1'
#
loop_
_entity.id
_entity.type
_entity.pdbx_description
1 polymer ?
#
loop_
_entity_poly.entity_id
_entity_poly.type
_entity_poly.pdbx_seq_one_letter_code
_entity_poly.pdbx_strand_id
1 'polypeptide(L)'
;MADRLTQLQDALDNQLTMMYAALNYIQTRQPYSDIPGQPNLAPDPAPIPTPDSVLAPQSAVSQLTNGDASQQQPNGPSQPSQQAVVEEPAADGRPRTPPPERPEVFNRAMREMAQGLVLQEQQIEYLINSLPGLGNSEESQVRRMRELEAELREVEAERARAEAEKERMVDMLGEVIGKVKRIP
;
A
#
# COMPACT_ATOMS: atom_id res chain seq x y z
N MET A 1 4.86 -12.84 10.15
CA MET A 1 6.30 -12.51 10.06
C MET A 1 6.62 -12.55 8.58
N ALA A 2 6.64 -11.39 7.92
CA ALA A 2 6.83 -11.35 6.46
C ALA A 2 8.29 -11.72 6.14
N ASP A 3 8.49 -12.51 5.09
CA ASP A 3 9.81 -12.83 4.57
C ASP A 3 10.51 -11.55 4.12
N ARG A 4 11.79 -11.39 4.51
CA ARG A 4 12.61 -10.23 4.13
C ARG A 4 12.86 -10.20 2.62
N LEU A 5 12.90 -11.35 1.96
CA LEU A 5 13.06 -11.44 0.51
C LEU A 5 11.77 -11.02 -0.23
N THR A 6 10.59 -11.38 0.29
CA THR A 6 9.31 -10.82 -0.22
C THR A 6 9.23 -9.31 0.04
N GLN A 7 9.61 -8.85 1.23
CA GLN A 7 9.61 -7.41 1.55
C GLN A 7 10.54 -6.60 0.63
N LEU A 8 11.66 -7.18 0.18
CA LEU A 8 12.55 -6.58 -0.81
C LEU A 8 11.92 -6.52 -2.20
N GLN A 9 11.18 -7.56 -2.62
CA GLN A 9 10.41 -7.55 -3.88
C GLN A 9 9.33 -6.45 -3.84
N ASP A 10 8.51 -6.39 -2.78
CA ASP A 10 7.50 -5.35 -2.60
C ASP A 10 8.10 -3.93 -2.64
N ALA A 11 9.30 -3.75 -2.06
CA ALA A 11 10.00 -2.47 -2.05
C ALA A 11 10.50 -2.05 -3.44
N LEU A 12 10.99 -3.00 -4.25
CA LEU A 12 11.43 -2.75 -5.64
C LEU A 12 10.23 -2.47 -6.56
N ASP A 13 9.13 -3.22 -6.44
CA ASP A 13 7.91 -2.99 -7.23
C ASP A 13 7.28 -1.63 -6.92
N ASN A 14 7.29 -1.22 -5.65
CA ASN A 14 6.87 0.12 -5.24
C ASN A 14 7.81 1.20 -5.79
N GLN A 15 9.12 0.97 -5.81
CA GLN A 15 10.09 1.90 -6.39
C GLN A 15 9.87 2.09 -7.89
N LEU A 16 9.71 1.01 -8.65
CA LEU A 16 9.41 1.05 -10.08
C LEU A 16 8.07 1.78 -10.36
N THR A 17 7.07 1.54 -9.53
CA THR A 17 5.78 2.25 -9.60
C THR A 17 5.96 3.76 -9.39
N MET A 18 6.76 4.17 -8.40
CA MET A 18 7.08 5.58 -8.17
C MET A 18 7.89 6.20 -9.32
N MET A 19 8.85 5.47 -9.90
CA MET A 19 9.61 5.94 -11.07
C MET A 19 8.72 6.13 -12.31
N TYR A 20 7.79 5.21 -12.56
CA TYR A 20 6.83 5.34 -13.66
C TYR A 20 5.87 6.51 -13.44
N ALA A 21 5.33 6.67 -12.23
CA ALA A 21 4.50 7.81 -11.85
C ALA A 21 5.27 9.15 -11.99
N ALA A 22 6.56 9.16 -11.63
CA ALA A 22 7.43 10.32 -11.76
C ALA A 22 7.61 10.77 -13.21
N LEU A 23 7.95 9.84 -14.11
CA LEU A 23 8.12 10.14 -15.54
C LEU A 23 6.82 10.64 -16.16
N ASN A 24 5.68 10.02 -15.83
CA ASN A 24 4.37 10.47 -16.28
C ASN A 24 4.00 11.87 -15.74
N TYR A 25 4.28 12.15 -14.46
CA TYR A 25 4.03 13.46 -13.86
C TYR A 25 4.84 14.56 -14.54
N ILE A 26 6.14 14.31 -14.80
CA ILE A 26 7.00 15.22 -15.57
C ILE A 26 6.42 15.43 -16.97
N GLN A 27 6.14 14.35 -17.71
CA GLN A 27 5.66 14.42 -19.09
C GLN A 27 4.34 15.19 -19.22
N THR A 28 3.42 15.02 -18.26
CA THR A 28 2.06 15.58 -18.33
C THR A 28 1.89 16.95 -17.67
N ARG A 29 2.71 17.32 -16.68
CA ARG A 29 2.49 18.55 -15.88
C ARG A 29 3.64 19.56 -15.92
N GLN A 30 4.73 19.27 -16.62
CA GLN A 30 5.84 20.21 -16.82
C GLN A 30 5.34 21.58 -17.31
N PRO A 31 5.83 22.70 -16.72
CA PRO A 31 5.57 24.03 -17.24
C PRO A 31 6.28 24.22 -18.59
N TYR A 32 5.64 24.94 -19.51
CA TYR A 32 6.27 25.35 -20.76
C TYR A 32 7.36 26.41 -20.49
N SER A 33 8.47 26.32 -21.22
CA SER A 33 9.54 27.32 -21.14
C SER A 33 9.24 28.50 -22.07
N ASP A 34 9.48 29.72 -21.60
CA ASP A 34 9.46 30.91 -22.44
C ASP A 34 10.66 30.91 -23.41
N ILE A 35 10.40 31.17 -24.69
CA ILE A 35 11.44 31.31 -25.74
C ILE A 35 11.64 32.81 -26.02
N PRO A 36 12.87 33.36 -25.90
CA PRO A 36 13.12 34.78 -26.17
C PRO A 36 12.67 35.21 -27.56
N GLY A 37 11.84 36.26 -27.63
CA GLY A 37 11.35 36.83 -28.89
C GLY A 37 10.13 36.15 -29.50
N GLN A 38 9.52 35.16 -28.83
CA GLN A 38 8.24 34.57 -29.26
C GLN A 38 7.12 34.87 -28.23
N PRO A 39 5.87 35.09 -28.68
CA PRO A 39 4.74 35.18 -27.76
C PRO A 39 4.48 33.82 -27.12
N ASN A 40 4.23 33.81 -25.81
CA ASN A 40 3.88 32.58 -25.10
C ASN A 40 2.47 32.13 -25.51
N LEU A 41 2.39 30.92 -26.08
CA LEU A 41 1.16 30.26 -26.56
C LEU A 41 0.76 29.07 -25.67
N ALA A 42 1.37 28.93 -24.49
CA ALA A 42 1.07 27.86 -23.56
C ALA A 42 -0.37 27.95 -23.02
N PRO A 43 -1.04 26.83 -22.74
CA PRO A 43 -2.28 26.81 -21.97
C PRO A 43 -2.08 27.44 -20.59
N ASP A 44 -3.09 28.15 -20.10
CA ASP A 44 -3.08 28.69 -18.74
C ASP A 44 -2.82 27.57 -17.70
N PRO A 45 -1.95 27.80 -16.72
CA PRO A 45 -1.60 26.79 -15.74
C PRO A 45 -2.76 26.50 -14.78
N ALA A 46 -2.81 25.27 -14.28
CA ALA A 46 -3.83 24.82 -13.34
C ALA A 46 -3.99 25.78 -12.13
N PRO A 47 -5.23 26.06 -11.68
CA PRO A 47 -5.46 26.86 -10.48
C PRO A 47 -4.87 26.16 -9.26
N ILE A 48 -4.33 26.96 -8.33
CA ILE A 48 -3.71 26.44 -7.11
C ILE A 48 -4.83 25.86 -6.21
N PRO A 49 -4.75 24.58 -5.79
CA PRO A 49 -5.72 24.02 -4.86
C PRO A 49 -5.57 24.72 -3.49
N THR A 50 -6.61 25.43 -3.08
CA THR A 50 -6.73 25.98 -1.72
C THR A 50 -7.12 24.87 -0.74
N PRO A 51 -6.74 24.98 0.54
CA PRO A 51 -6.98 23.92 1.53
C PRO A 51 -8.45 23.62 1.82
N ASP A 52 -9.41 24.45 1.37
CA ASP A 52 -10.85 24.18 1.47
C ASP A 52 -11.33 23.06 0.53
N SER A 53 -10.65 22.81 -0.61
CA SER A 53 -11.14 21.87 -1.62
C SER A 53 -10.97 20.38 -1.26
N VAL A 54 -10.32 20.05 -0.14
CA VAL A 54 -10.13 18.67 0.33
C VAL A 54 -11.23 18.17 1.28
N LEU A 55 -12.24 19.00 1.61
CA LEU A 55 -13.31 18.64 2.56
C LEU A 55 -14.71 18.46 1.91
N ALA A 56 -14.77 18.12 0.62
CA ALA A 56 -15.99 17.63 -0.01
C ALA A 56 -16.02 16.08 0.05
N PRO A 57 -16.90 15.45 0.86
CA PRO A 57 -17.01 14.00 0.88
C PRO A 57 -17.59 13.50 -0.45
N GLN A 58 -16.88 12.58 -1.12
CA GLN A 58 -17.35 11.92 -2.34
C GLN A 58 -18.46 10.92 -2.03
N SER A 59 -19.68 11.43 -1.85
CA SER A 59 -20.89 10.64 -1.62
C SER A 59 -21.40 10.03 -2.93
N ALA A 60 -20.76 8.96 -3.38
CA ALA A 60 -21.21 8.15 -4.52
C ALA A 60 -21.43 6.68 -4.12
N VAL A 61 -22.30 6.44 -3.13
CA VAL A 61 -22.86 5.11 -2.86
C VAL A 61 -24.05 4.89 -3.80
N SER A 62 -23.83 4.18 -4.91
CA SER A 62 -24.89 3.83 -5.85
C SER A 62 -25.89 2.86 -5.21
N GLN A 63 -27.08 3.34 -4.86
CA GLN A 63 -28.21 2.49 -4.48
C GLN A 63 -28.93 1.97 -5.73
N LEU A 64 -29.05 0.65 -5.84
CA LEU A 64 -29.86 -0.04 -6.84
C LEU A 64 -31.29 -0.19 -6.33
N THR A 65 -32.30 0.27 -7.09
CA THR A 65 -33.69 -0.15 -6.92
C THR A 65 -34.44 -0.10 -8.27
N ASN A 66 -35.35 -1.05 -8.48
CA ASN A 66 -35.97 -1.35 -9.78
C ASN A 66 -37.51 -1.28 -9.71
N GLY A 67 -38.12 -0.61 -10.70
CA GLY A 67 -39.48 -0.87 -11.23
C GLY A 67 -40.71 -0.34 -10.46
N ASP A 68 -41.51 0.54 -11.09
CA ASP A 68 -42.75 0.18 -11.84
C ASP A 68 -43.32 1.45 -12.56
N ALA A 69 -44.39 1.32 -13.36
CA ALA A 69 -44.99 2.36 -14.21
C ALA A 69 -46.50 2.59 -13.87
N SER A 70 -47.34 3.43 -14.52
CA SER A 70 -47.32 4.20 -15.79
C SER A 70 -48.27 5.41 -15.70
N GLN A 71 -48.20 6.40 -16.61
CA GLN A 71 -49.32 6.98 -17.42
C GLN A 71 -48.98 8.34 -18.10
N GLN A 72 -49.82 8.77 -19.08
CA GLN A 72 -49.53 9.75 -20.14
C GLN A 72 -50.33 11.08 -20.07
N GLN A 73 -49.64 12.23 -20.34
CA GLN A 73 -50.01 13.41 -21.19
C GLN A 73 -51.39 14.15 -21.05
N PRO A 74 -51.62 15.36 -21.65
CA PRO A 74 -50.79 16.23 -22.52
C PRO A 74 -50.73 17.77 -22.22
N ASN A 75 -49.77 18.44 -22.88
CA ASN A 75 -49.69 19.84 -23.39
C ASN A 75 -50.08 21.12 -22.60
N GLY A 76 -49.08 22.02 -22.49
CA GLY A 76 -49.18 23.48 -22.37
C GLY A 76 -47.83 24.15 -22.70
N PRO A 77 -47.75 25.36 -23.28
CA PRO A 77 -46.51 25.89 -23.86
C PRO A 77 -45.49 26.39 -22.83
N SER A 78 -44.21 26.11 -23.08
CA SER A 78 -43.12 26.24 -22.11
C SER A 78 -42.52 27.64 -21.99
N GLN A 79 -42.41 28.14 -20.76
CA GLN A 79 -41.41 29.17 -20.40
C GLN A 79 -40.08 28.49 -20.05
N PRO A 80 -38.91 29.11 -20.32
CA PRO A 80 -37.61 28.53 -19.99
C PRO A 80 -37.33 28.61 -18.49
N SER A 81 -37.76 27.58 -17.75
CA SER A 81 -37.33 27.33 -16.37
C SER A 81 -35.91 26.78 -16.36
N GLN A 82 -35.15 27.14 -15.32
CA GLN A 82 -33.73 26.81 -15.14
C GLN A 82 -33.48 25.30 -15.28
N GLN A 83 -32.76 24.90 -16.34
CA GLN A 83 -32.36 23.50 -16.53
C GLN A 83 -31.10 23.20 -15.74
N ALA A 84 -31.17 22.15 -14.93
CA ALA A 84 -29.98 21.47 -14.43
C ALA A 84 -29.13 20.99 -15.62
N VAL A 85 -27.83 21.30 -15.61
CA VAL A 85 -26.90 20.82 -16.63
C VAL A 85 -26.63 19.34 -16.35
N VAL A 86 -27.37 18.47 -17.03
CA VAL A 86 -27.02 17.05 -17.17
C VAL A 86 -25.87 16.99 -18.17
N GLU A 87 -24.64 16.97 -17.67
CA GLU A 87 -23.44 16.92 -18.51
C GLU A 87 -23.03 15.46 -18.78
N GLU A 88 -23.60 14.89 -19.85
CA GLU A 88 -23.15 13.64 -20.46
C GLU A 88 -23.24 13.75 -21.99
N PRO A 89 -22.36 13.09 -22.75
CA PRO A 89 -20.91 13.27 -22.75
C PRO A 89 -20.50 14.16 -23.94
N ALA A 90 -19.68 15.19 -23.70
CA ALA A 90 -19.20 16.06 -24.78
C ALA A 90 -18.21 15.32 -25.71
N ALA A 91 -18.69 14.94 -26.89
CA ALA A 91 -17.88 14.48 -28.01
C ALA A 91 -17.14 15.68 -28.65
N ASP A 92 -16.15 16.23 -27.95
CA ASP A 92 -15.33 17.33 -28.42
C ASP A 92 -13.84 17.09 -28.12
N GLY A 93 -12.97 17.47 -29.06
CA GLY A 93 -11.58 17.00 -29.18
C GLY A 93 -10.58 17.61 -28.21
N ARG A 94 -10.94 17.81 -26.94
CA ARG A 94 -10.03 18.34 -25.91
C ARG A 94 -8.88 17.35 -25.64
N PRO A 95 -7.64 17.82 -25.49
CA PRO A 95 -6.50 16.93 -25.26
C PRO A 95 -6.68 16.16 -23.95
N ARG A 96 -6.38 14.85 -23.98
CA ARG A 96 -6.52 13.92 -22.83
C ARG A 96 -5.50 14.18 -21.69
N THR A 97 -4.70 15.24 -21.79
CA THR A 97 -3.66 15.60 -20.83
C THR A 97 -4.17 16.66 -19.87
N PRO A 98 -3.90 16.55 -18.55
CA PRO A 98 -4.20 17.60 -17.60
C PRO A 98 -3.47 18.91 -17.97
N PRO A 99 -3.98 20.09 -17.56
CA PRO A 99 -3.29 21.36 -17.78
C PRO A 99 -1.93 21.39 -17.06
N PRO A 100 -0.95 22.16 -17.58
CA PRO A 100 0.38 22.27 -16.97
C PRO A 100 0.29 22.91 -15.58
N GLU A 101 1.22 22.58 -14.69
CA GLU A 101 1.30 23.20 -13.37
C GLU A 101 2.16 24.48 -13.38
N ARG A 102 1.93 25.36 -12.39
CA ARG A 102 2.79 26.54 -12.18
C ARG A 102 4.20 26.05 -11.80
N PRO A 103 5.29 26.69 -12.30
CA PRO A 103 6.66 26.24 -12.03
C PRO A 103 7.01 26.04 -10.55
N GLU A 104 6.47 26.86 -9.66
CA GLU A 104 6.70 26.75 -8.21
C GLU A 104 6.11 25.46 -7.61
N VAL A 105 4.89 25.10 -8.02
CA VAL A 105 4.19 23.89 -7.55
C VAL A 105 4.86 22.64 -8.11
N PHE A 106 5.15 22.64 -9.40
CA PHE A 106 5.86 21.56 -10.08
C PHE A 106 7.25 21.32 -9.46
N ASN A 107 8.04 22.36 -9.24
CA ASN A 107 9.36 22.24 -8.59
C ASN A 107 9.27 21.79 -7.13
N ARG A 108 8.18 22.09 -6.41
CA ARG A 108 7.96 21.54 -5.06
C ARG A 108 7.68 20.05 -5.12
N ALA A 109 6.70 19.63 -5.92
CA ALA A 109 6.36 18.21 -6.11
C ALA A 109 7.54 17.37 -6.60
N MET A 110 8.35 17.90 -7.52
CA MET A 110 9.58 17.27 -7.98
C MET A 110 10.59 17.01 -6.84
N ARG A 111 10.73 17.93 -5.87
CA ARG A 111 11.60 17.71 -4.70
C ARG A 111 11.02 16.69 -3.73
N GLU A 112 9.72 16.75 -3.45
CA GLU A 112 9.02 15.78 -2.59
C GLU A 112 9.14 14.36 -3.15
N MET A 113 8.94 14.21 -4.45
CA MET A 113 9.07 12.94 -5.18
C MET A 113 10.51 12.43 -5.22
N ALA A 114 11.50 13.31 -5.46
CA ALA A 114 12.91 12.95 -5.40
C ALA A 114 13.34 12.51 -3.98
N GLN A 115 12.84 13.17 -2.94
CA GLN A 115 13.04 12.74 -1.55
C GLN A 115 12.43 11.35 -1.30
N GLY A 116 11.19 11.12 -1.75
CA GLY A 116 10.54 9.81 -1.65
C GLY A 116 11.33 8.67 -2.30
N LEU A 117 11.86 8.89 -3.51
CA LEU A 117 12.71 7.92 -4.19
C LEU A 117 14.01 7.63 -3.43
N VAL A 118 14.68 8.66 -2.87
CA VAL A 118 15.91 8.49 -2.07
C VAL A 118 15.64 7.76 -0.76
N LEU A 119 14.50 8.01 -0.09
CA LEU A 119 14.10 7.27 1.10
C LEU A 119 13.80 5.80 0.79
N GLN A 120 13.17 5.52 -0.36
CA GLN A 120 12.91 4.15 -0.81
C GLN A 120 14.21 3.38 -1.09
N GLU A 121 15.20 4.01 -1.75
CA GLU A 121 16.52 3.42 -1.97
C GLU A 121 17.23 3.09 -0.64
N GLN A 122 17.22 4.01 0.33
CA GLN A 122 17.78 3.75 1.67
C GLN A 122 17.06 2.60 2.39
N GLN A 123 15.75 2.47 2.21
CA GLN A 123 15.00 1.32 2.73
C GLN A 123 15.41 0.01 2.04
N ILE A 124 15.65 0.02 0.72
CA ILE A 124 16.12 -1.13 -0.05
C ILE A 124 17.54 -1.53 0.40
N GLU A 125 18.47 -0.59 0.53
CA GLU A 125 19.81 -0.83 1.08
C GLU A 125 19.74 -1.43 2.49
N TYR A 126 18.90 -0.89 3.37
CA TYR A 126 18.70 -1.44 4.71
C TYR A 126 18.14 -2.87 4.67
N LEU A 127 17.16 -3.13 3.80
CA LEU A 127 16.60 -4.47 3.63
C LEU A 127 17.65 -5.47 3.16
N ILE A 128 18.46 -5.12 2.15
CA ILE A 128 19.56 -5.94 1.63
C ILE A 128 20.58 -6.25 2.75
N ASN A 129 21.01 -5.24 3.51
CA ASN A 129 21.93 -5.43 4.63
C ASN A 129 21.33 -6.25 5.79
N SER A 130 19.99 -6.30 5.89
CA SER A 130 19.26 -7.10 6.89
C SER A 130 18.93 -8.52 6.44
N LEU A 131 19.29 -8.93 5.22
CA LEU A 131 18.97 -10.26 4.69
C LEU A 131 19.66 -11.37 5.52
N PRO A 132 18.91 -12.33 6.09
CA PRO A 132 19.51 -13.43 6.82
C PRO A 132 20.33 -14.32 5.88
N GLY A 133 21.53 -14.71 6.29
CA GLY A 133 22.42 -15.54 5.49
C GLY A 133 23.32 -14.77 4.52
N LEU A 134 23.17 -13.44 4.38
CA LEU A 134 24.07 -12.61 3.57
C LEU A 134 25.53 -12.83 4.01
N GLY A 135 26.41 -13.18 3.06
CA GLY A 135 27.83 -13.43 3.30
C GLY A 135 28.19 -14.83 3.83
N ASN A 136 27.24 -15.71 4.14
CA ASN A 136 27.51 -17.10 4.55
C ASN A 136 27.46 -18.05 3.34
N SER A 137 28.47 -18.90 3.16
CA SER A 137 28.43 -19.94 2.12
C SER A 137 27.35 -20.99 2.41
N GLU A 138 26.78 -21.57 1.34
CA GLU A 138 25.80 -22.67 1.45
C GLU A 138 26.34 -23.84 2.30
N GLU A 139 27.61 -24.22 2.13
CA GLU A 139 28.24 -25.28 2.93
C GLU A 139 28.24 -24.94 4.44
N SER A 140 28.52 -23.68 4.80
CA SER A 140 28.47 -23.23 6.19
C SER A 140 27.05 -23.22 6.74
N GLN A 141 26.06 -22.86 5.92
CA GLN A 141 24.64 -22.92 6.29
C GLN A 141 24.19 -24.37 6.51
N VAL A 142 24.50 -25.29 5.59
CA VAL A 142 24.17 -26.72 5.69
C VAL A 142 24.87 -27.38 6.89
N ARG A 143 26.13 -27.03 7.17
CA ARG A 143 26.83 -27.51 8.36
C ARG A 143 26.13 -27.07 9.64
N ARG A 144 25.78 -25.77 9.74
CA ARG A 144 25.04 -25.22 10.88
C ARG A 144 23.66 -25.83 11.04
N MET A 145 22.95 -26.16 9.95
CA MET A 145 21.67 -26.88 10.05
C MET A 145 21.85 -28.26 10.69
N ARG A 146 22.86 -29.03 10.29
CA ARG A 146 23.13 -30.36 10.89
C ARG A 146 23.53 -30.28 12.36
N GLU A 147 24.27 -29.24 12.75
CA GLU A 147 24.62 -28.97 14.15
C GLU A 147 23.35 -28.67 14.98
N LEU A 148 22.48 -27.79 14.47
CA LEU A 148 21.20 -27.46 15.13
C LEU A 148 20.22 -28.65 15.18
N GLU A 149 20.19 -29.50 14.15
CA GLU A 149 19.39 -30.75 14.14
C GLU A 149 19.86 -31.73 15.23
N ALA A 150 21.17 -31.83 15.46
CA ALA A 150 21.73 -32.67 16.52
C ALA A 150 21.42 -32.10 17.92
N GLU A 151 21.57 -30.80 18.11
CA GLU A 151 21.22 -30.10 19.36
C GLU A 151 19.71 -30.23 19.69
N LEU A 152 18.83 -30.03 18.69
CA LEU A 152 17.39 -30.24 18.84
C LEU A 152 17.06 -31.64 19.34
N ARG A 153 17.71 -32.67 18.77
CA ARG A 153 17.50 -34.07 19.14
C ARG A 153 17.94 -34.37 20.58
N GLU A 154 19.00 -33.73 21.05
CA GLU A 154 19.45 -33.85 22.44
C GLU A 154 18.45 -33.19 23.41
N VAL A 155 18.05 -31.94 23.13
CA VAL A 155 17.07 -31.18 23.93
C VAL A 155 15.70 -31.88 23.96
N GLU A 156 15.26 -32.49 22.85
CA GLU A 156 14.04 -33.31 22.82
C GLU A 156 14.14 -34.56 23.71
N ALA A 157 15.31 -35.23 23.72
CA ALA A 157 15.54 -36.39 24.58
C ALA A 157 15.60 -36.02 26.07
N GLU A 158 16.17 -34.87 26.42
CA GLU A 158 16.12 -34.32 27.78
C GLU A 158 14.69 -33.97 28.19
N ARG A 159 13.94 -33.25 27.32
CA ARG A 159 12.53 -32.92 27.54
C ARG A 159 11.70 -34.17 27.79
N ALA A 160 11.88 -35.23 27.00
CA ALA A 160 11.16 -36.49 27.16
C ALA A 160 11.47 -37.19 28.50
N ARG A 161 12.72 -37.12 28.99
CA ARG A 161 13.10 -37.64 30.31
C ARG A 161 12.46 -36.84 31.44
N ALA A 162 12.52 -35.51 31.36
CA ALA A 162 11.91 -34.62 32.35
C ALA A 162 10.38 -34.76 32.39
N GLU A 163 9.74 -34.98 31.24
CA GLU A 163 8.30 -35.25 31.16
C GLU A 163 7.92 -36.60 31.81
N ALA A 164 8.70 -37.66 31.58
CA ALA A 164 8.51 -38.95 32.24
C ALA A 164 8.79 -38.93 33.76
N GLU A 165 9.74 -38.12 34.23
CA GLU A 165 9.97 -37.93 35.66
C GLU A 165 8.84 -37.14 36.32
N LYS A 166 8.39 -36.05 35.67
CA LYS A 166 7.22 -35.28 36.08
C LYS A 166 5.97 -36.16 36.19
N GLU A 167 5.71 -37.04 35.22
CA GLU A 167 4.57 -37.96 35.23
C GLU A 167 4.60 -38.86 36.48
N ARG A 168 5.74 -39.48 36.78
CA ARG A 168 5.93 -40.28 38.02
C ARG A 168 5.71 -39.46 39.29
N MET A 169 6.20 -38.22 39.35
CA MET A 169 5.98 -37.34 40.51
C MET A 169 4.49 -36.97 40.68
N VAL A 170 3.77 -36.77 39.57
CA VAL A 170 2.32 -36.53 39.57
C VAL A 170 1.56 -37.77 40.07
N ASP A 171 1.93 -38.96 39.62
CA ASP A 171 1.33 -40.22 40.09
C ASP A 171 1.55 -40.42 41.60
N MET A 172 2.78 -40.23 42.08
CA MET A 172 3.11 -40.30 43.52
C MET A 172 2.30 -39.30 44.34
N LEU A 173 2.16 -38.06 43.86
CA LEU A 173 1.33 -37.04 44.51
C LEU A 173 -0.15 -37.42 44.50
N GLY A 174 -0.64 -37.97 43.38
CA GLY A 174 -2.00 -38.49 43.23
C GLY A 174 -2.33 -39.59 44.24
N GLU A 175 -1.40 -40.53 44.47
CA GLU A 175 -1.54 -41.54 45.52
C GLU A 175 -1.64 -40.93 46.92
N VAL A 176 -0.78 -39.97 47.26
CA VAL A 176 -0.76 -39.33 48.59
C VAL A 176 -2.05 -38.56 48.84
N ILE A 177 -2.50 -37.76 47.86
CA ILE A 177 -3.78 -37.04 47.93
C ILE A 177 -4.96 -38.03 48.04
N GLY A 178 -4.93 -39.12 47.27
CA GLY A 178 -5.95 -40.17 47.32
C GLY A 178 -6.04 -40.90 48.68
N LYS A 179 -4.90 -41.08 49.35
CA LYS A 179 -4.81 -41.65 50.71
C LYS A 179 -5.36 -40.68 51.77
N VAL A 180 -4.98 -39.39 51.71
CA VAL A 180 -5.46 -38.36 52.65
C VAL A 180 -6.98 -38.12 52.51
N LYS A 181 -7.51 -38.06 51.28
CA LYS A 181 -8.95 -37.84 51.03
C LYS A 181 -9.85 -39.04 51.42
N ARG A 182 -9.27 -40.21 51.72
CA ARG A 182 -9.99 -41.42 52.16
C ARG A 182 -10.10 -41.57 53.68
N ILE A 183 -9.54 -40.64 54.45
CA ILE A 183 -9.74 -40.58 55.91
C ILE A 183 -11.07 -39.83 56.14
N PRO A 184 -12.07 -40.45 56.82
CA PRO A 184 -13.37 -39.82 57.10
C PRO A 184 -13.30 -38.78 58.22
#